data_AF-A0A3Q0KJ81-F1
#
_entry.id   AF-A0A3Q0KJ81-F1
#
_cell.length_a   1.000
_cell.length_b   1.000
_cell.length_c   1.000
_cell.angle_alpha   90.00
_cell.angle_beta   90.00
_cell.angle_gamma   90.00
#
_symmetry.space_group_name_H-M   'P 1'
#
loop_
_entity.id
_entity.type
_entity.pdbx_description
1 polymer ?
#
loop_
_entity_poly.entity_id
_entity_poly.type
_entity_poly.pdbx_seq_one_letter_code
_entity_poly.pdbx_strand_id
1 'polypeptide(L)'
;MELCQKRYEVISAAMYHIVAFCVLMCASLILIIIQTVFSYCVSAESDLSWPSVLIPFAYIAAFLLILTAGATLTAGLANSDEWDTASVVSCIFPLIVTTAIACTTIQQYVDGSLPKSSMLIMGIINSMIALLCFIHGILLCADFRLCINVKAHDSPPAMEVPICKITLEDGSVLLDDTNCMDSNDV
;
A
#
# COMPACT_ATOMS: atom_id res chain seq x y z
N MET A 1 1.31 -0.13 31.32
CA MET A 1 2.09 -0.92 30.34
C MET A 1 1.47 -0.84 28.94
N GLU A 2 0.14 -0.71 28.83
CA GLU A 2 -0.62 -0.58 27.57
C GLU A 2 -0.21 0.62 26.69
N LEU A 3 0.13 1.77 27.28
CA LEU A 3 0.51 2.97 26.53
C LEU A 3 1.82 2.79 25.73
N CYS A 4 2.71 1.91 26.21
CA CYS A 4 3.95 1.57 25.49
C CYS A 4 3.67 0.59 24.34
N GLN A 5 2.73 -0.35 24.54
CA GLN A 5 2.33 -1.32 23.52
C GLN A 5 1.61 -0.65 22.35
N LYS A 6 0.61 0.23 22.61
CA LYS A 6 -0.08 0.97 21.54
C LYS A 6 0.88 1.80 20.68
N ARG A 7 1.88 2.45 21.30
CA ARG A 7 2.91 3.21 20.57
C ARG A 7 3.80 2.29 19.72
N TYR A 8 4.15 1.11 20.22
CA TYR A 8 4.94 0.13 19.48
C TYR A 8 4.19 -0.39 18.25
N GLU A 9 2.90 -0.69 18.37
CA GLU A 9 2.06 -1.14 17.26
C GLU A 9 1.95 -0.08 16.16
N VAL A 10 1.71 1.19 16.52
CA VAL A 10 1.67 2.30 15.55
C VAL A 10 3.02 2.51 14.86
N ILE A 11 4.13 2.45 15.60
CA ILE A 11 5.47 2.56 15.00
C ILE A 11 5.74 1.39 14.06
N SER A 12 5.35 0.17 14.43
CA SER A 12 5.52 -1.02 13.60
C SER A 12 4.72 -0.92 12.29
N ALA A 13 3.46 -0.47 12.37
CA ALA A 13 2.62 -0.26 11.19
C ALA A 13 3.21 0.81 10.26
N ALA A 14 3.59 1.97 10.81
CA ALA A 14 4.24 3.02 10.04
C ALA A 14 5.55 2.55 9.37
N MET A 15 6.37 1.78 10.09
CA MET A 15 7.58 1.17 9.55
C MET A 15 7.28 0.17 8.42
N TYR A 16 6.21 -0.61 8.53
CA TYR A 16 5.77 -1.49 7.46
C TYR A 16 5.43 -0.71 6.18
N HIS A 17 4.63 0.36 6.27
CA HIS A 17 4.30 1.18 5.09
C HIS A 17 5.53 1.81 4.43
N ILE A 18 6.49 2.31 5.22
CA ILE A 18 7.74 2.90 4.72
C ILE A 18 8.60 1.84 4.03
N VAL A 19 8.78 0.67 4.66
CA VAL A 19 9.58 -0.43 4.09
C VAL A 19 8.92 -0.96 2.81
N ALA A 20 7.60 -1.16 2.82
CA ALA A 20 6.85 -1.58 1.65
C ALA A 20 6.96 -0.58 0.50
N PHE A 21 6.85 0.72 0.78
CA PHE A 21 7.09 1.79 -0.21
C PHE A 21 8.48 1.65 -0.85
N CYS A 22 9.54 1.54 -0.03
CA CYS A 22 10.90 1.40 -0.52
C CYS A 22 11.08 0.15 -1.39
N VAL A 23 10.53 -0.99 -0.96
CA VAL A 23 10.61 -2.26 -1.70
C VAL A 23 9.90 -2.17 -3.06
N LEU A 24 8.68 -1.61 -3.09
CA LEU A 24 7.91 -1.44 -4.33
C LEU A 24 8.59 -0.46 -5.30
N MET A 25 9.13 0.66 -4.78
CA MET A 25 9.91 1.61 -5.58
C MET A 25 11.17 0.97 -6.16
N CYS A 26 11.91 0.19 -5.37
CA CYS A 26 13.07 -0.55 -5.85
C CYS A 26 12.69 -1.56 -6.95
N ALA A 27 11.61 -2.33 -6.76
CA ALA A 27 11.12 -3.26 -7.76
C ALA A 27 10.73 -2.55 -9.07
N SER A 28 10.05 -1.40 -8.97
CA SER A 28 9.71 -0.57 -10.13
C SER A 28 10.95 -0.05 -10.87
N LEU A 29 11.95 0.46 -10.14
CA LEU A 29 13.19 0.95 -10.72
C LEU A 29 13.96 -0.17 -11.44
N ILE A 30 14.02 -1.37 -10.84
CA ILE A 30 14.64 -2.54 -11.47
C ILE A 30 13.96 -2.86 -12.80
N LEU A 31 12.63 -2.89 -12.84
CA LEU A 31 11.88 -3.11 -14.09
C LEU A 31 12.20 -2.04 -15.14
N ILE A 32 12.20 -0.76 -14.76
CA ILE A 32 12.50 0.35 -15.67
C ILE A 32 13.92 0.23 -16.23
N ILE A 33 14.91 -0.04 -15.38
CA ILE A 33 16.32 -0.15 -15.78
C ILE A 33 16.50 -1.33 -16.73
N ILE A 34 16.03 -2.52 -16.36
CA ILE A 34 16.18 -3.73 -17.18
C ILE A 34 15.48 -3.55 -18.53
N GLN A 35 14.26 -3.01 -18.52
CA GLN A 35 13.53 -2.72 -19.75
C GLN A 35 14.29 -1.74 -20.64
N THR A 36 14.83 -0.68 -20.06
CA THR A 36 15.57 0.35 -20.80
C THR A 36 16.85 -0.23 -21.40
N VAL A 37 17.58 -1.07 -20.64
CA VAL A 37 18.78 -1.76 -21.13
C VAL A 37 18.44 -2.68 -22.30
N PHE A 38 17.43 -3.55 -22.17
CA PHE A 38 17.04 -4.47 -23.24
C PHE A 38 16.46 -3.76 -24.47
N SER A 39 15.77 -2.62 -24.29
CA SER A 39 15.14 -1.90 -25.41
C SER A 39 16.09 -1.00 -26.18
N TYR A 40 17.05 -0.35 -25.49
CA TYR A 40 17.83 0.75 -26.07
C TYR A 40 19.34 0.59 -25.99
N CYS A 41 19.86 -0.19 -25.03
CA CYS A 41 21.31 -0.36 -24.85
C CYS A 41 21.85 -1.62 -25.52
N VAL A 42 20.96 -2.50 -25.99
CA VAL A 42 21.30 -3.76 -26.64
C VAL A 42 20.96 -3.69 -28.13
N SER A 43 21.86 -4.16 -29.00
CA SER A 43 21.60 -4.23 -30.44
C SER A 43 20.40 -5.14 -30.74
N ALA A 44 19.55 -4.75 -31.69
CA ALA A 44 18.34 -5.49 -32.09
C ALA A 44 18.61 -6.94 -32.55
N GLU A 45 19.82 -7.23 -33.04
CA GLU A 45 20.24 -8.57 -33.44
C GLU A 45 20.51 -9.47 -32.23
N SER A 46 20.83 -8.89 -31.07
CA SER A 46 21.12 -9.64 -29.86
C SER A 46 19.90 -10.40 -29.36
N ASP A 47 20.15 -11.57 -28.79
CA ASP A 47 19.16 -12.37 -28.08
C ASP A 47 18.57 -11.66 -26.84
N LEU A 48 19.29 -10.65 -26.31
CA LEU A 48 18.85 -9.82 -25.19
C LEU A 48 18.04 -8.58 -25.60
N SER A 49 17.85 -8.35 -26.89
CA SER A 49 17.04 -7.21 -27.34
C SER A 49 15.57 -7.42 -26.99
N TRP A 50 14.91 -6.34 -26.56
CA TRP A 50 13.48 -6.35 -26.32
C TRP A 50 12.70 -6.10 -27.62
N PRO A 51 11.63 -6.86 -27.90
CA PRO A 51 10.80 -6.61 -29.08
C PRO A 51 10.13 -5.23 -29.01
N SER A 52 10.29 -4.40 -30.05
CA SER A 52 9.81 -3.00 -30.03
C SER A 52 8.30 -2.87 -29.81
N VAL A 53 7.52 -3.84 -30.29
CA VAL A 53 6.05 -3.90 -30.12
C VAL A 53 5.65 -4.09 -28.65
N LEU A 54 6.53 -4.68 -27.83
CA LEU A 54 6.27 -5.02 -26.43
C LEU A 54 6.82 -3.98 -25.44
N ILE A 55 7.47 -2.91 -25.91
CA ILE A 55 8.08 -1.89 -25.04
C ILE A 55 7.10 -1.36 -23.98
N PRO A 56 5.83 -1.00 -24.32
CA PRO A 56 4.91 -0.44 -23.32
C PRO A 56 4.56 -1.39 -22.17
N PHE A 57 4.49 -2.70 -22.44
CA PHE A 57 4.00 -3.70 -21.47
C PHE A 57 4.82 -3.69 -20.18
N ALA A 58 6.14 -3.59 -20.31
CA ALA A 58 7.05 -3.56 -19.18
C ALA A 58 6.89 -2.30 -18.31
N TYR A 59 6.71 -1.14 -18.94
CA TYR A 59 6.55 0.12 -18.22
C TYR A 59 5.20 0.23 -17.49
N ILE A 60 4.15 -0.43 -18.00
CA ILE A 60 2.84 -0.48 -17.33
C ILE A 60 2.98 -1.13 -15.95
N ALA A 61 3.66 -2.29 -15.85
CA ALA A 61 3.88 -2.94 -14.56
C ALA A 61 4.66 -2.05 -13.58
N ALA A 62 5.74 -1.41 -14.05
CA ALA A 62 6.53 -0.50 -13.22
C ALA A 62 5.71 0.70 -12.71
N PHE A 63 4.87 1.28 -13.57
CA PHE A 63 4.01 2.40 -13.19
C PHE A 63 2.94 2.00 -12.16
N LEU A 64 2.33 0.82 -12.32
CA LEU A 64 1.37 0.30 -11.35
C LEU A 64 2.00 0.06 -9.97
N LEU A 65 3.26 -0.39 -9.94
CA LEU A 65 4.01 -0.50 -8.68
C LEU A 65 4.25 0.86 -8.03
N ILE A 66 4.55 1.91 -8.80
CA ILE A 66 4.72 3.28 -8.27
C ILE A 66 3.42 3.78 -7.66
N LEU A 67 2.29 3.58 -8.34
CA LEU A 67 0.97 3.95 -7.82
C LEU A 67 0.66 3.20 -6.52
N THR A 68 0.96 1.91 -6.46
CA THR A 68 0.77 1.07 -5.27
C THR A 68 1.66 1.53 -4.12
N ALA A 69 2.92 1.88 -4.41
CA ALA A 69 3.85 2.42 -3.42
C ALA A 69 3.33 3.74 -2.85
N GLY A 70 2.86 4.65 -3.72
CA GLY A 70 2.26 5.92 -3.32
C GLY A 70 1.04 5.71 -2.42
N ALA A 71 0.09 4.85 -2.82
CA ALA A 71 -1.08 4.54 -2.01
C ALA A 71 -0.71 3.92 -0.65
N THR A 72 0.26 3.00 -0.62
CA THR A 72 0.75 2.36 0.61
C THR A 72 1.37 3.39 1.56
N LEU A 73 2.16 4.33 1.04
CA LEU A 73 2.77 5.39 1.84
C LEU A 73 1.72 6.37 2.36
N THR A 74 0.77 6.79 1.52
CA THR A 74 -0.30 7.70 1.92
C THR A 74 -1.20 7.07 2.99
N ALA A 75 -1.48 5.77 2.89
CA ALA A 75 -2.23 5.04 3.91
C ALA A 75 -1.55 5.12 5.29
N GLY A 76 -0.25 4.82 5.36
CA GLY A 76 0.53 4.91 6.60
C GLY A 76 0.69 6.33 7.15
N LEU A 77 0.70 7.36 6.29
CA LEU A 77 0.82 8.76 6.72
C LEU A 77 -0.53 9.38 7.12
N ALA A 78 -1.61 9.04 6.43
CA ALA A 78 -2.94 9.61 6.66
C ALA A 78 -3.73 8.87 7.76
N ASN A 79 -3.34 7.63 8.09
CA ASN A 79 -4.04 6.77 9.05
C ASN A 79 -5.56 6.69 8.76
N SER A 80 -5.90 6.50 7.48
CA SER A 80 -7.27 6.55 6.96
C SER A 80 -7.66 5.23 6.33
N ASP A 81 -8.82 4.70 6.74
CA ASP A 81 -9.37 3.44 6.24
C ASP A 81 -9.62 3.47 4.72
N GLU A 82 -9.90 4.66 4.18
CA GLU A 82 -10.09 4.89 2.75
C GLU A 82 -8.79 4.65 1.98
N TRP A 83 -7.66 5.14 2.52
CA TRP A 83 -6.34 4.96 1.91
C TRP A 83 -5.80 3.56 2.13
N ASP A 84 -6.10 2.90 3.25
CA ASP A 84 -5.80 1.48 3.43
C ASP A 84 -6.54 0.61 2.40
N THR A 85 -7.84 0.89 2.21
CA THR A 85 -8.64 0.21 1.20
C THR A 85 -8.11 0.49 -0.21
N ALA A 86 -7.77 1.74 -0.52
CA ALA A 86 -7.17 2.12 -1.78
C ALA A 86 -5.82 1.41 -2.00
N SER A 87 -5.00 1.27 -0.96
CA SER A 87 -3.73 0.53 -1.00
C SER A 87 -3.95 -0.95 -1.33
N VAL A 88 -4.90 -1.62 -0.66
CA VAL A 88 -5.26 -3.02 -0.95
C VAL A 88 -5.73 -3.18 -2.39
N VAL A 89 -6.64 -2.33 -2.86
CA VAL A 89 -7.15 -2.39 -4.23
C VAL A 89 -6.04 -2.10 -5.24
N SER A 90 -5.16 -1.14 -4.93
CA SER A 90 -4.04 -0.79 -5.81
C SER A 90 -3.07 -1.95 -6.03
N CYS A 91 -2.92 -2.85 -5.06
CA CYS A 91 -2.07 -4.05 -5.17
C CYS A 91 -2.60 -5.12 -6.14
N ILE A 92 -3.92 -5.15 -6.40
CA ILE A 92 -4.54 -6.15 -7.27
C ILE A 92 -4.11 -5.94 -8.74
N PHE A 93 -4.04 -4.69 -9.18
CA PHE A 93 -3.67 -4.35 -10.55
C PHE A 93 -2.25 -4.78 -10.95
N PRO A 94 -1.16 -4.42 -10.22
CA PRO A 94 0.17 -4.88 -10.55
C PRO A 94 0.27 -6.40 -10.44
N LEU A 95 -0.42 -7.05 -9.49
CA LEU A 95 -0.44 -8.51 -9.38
C LEU A 95 -0.97 -9.17 -10.67
N ILE A 96 -2.13 -8.73 -11.17
CA ILE A 96 -2.73 -9.26 -12.40
C ILE A 96 -1.82 -8.98 -13.60
N VAL A 97 -1.35 -7.75 -13.74
CA VAL A 97 -0.54 -7.34 -14.91
C VAL A 97 0.81 -8.05 -14.95
N THR A 98 1.51 -8.14 -13.83
CA THR A 98 2.80 -8.84 -13.74
C THR A 98 2.64 -10.34 -13.98
N THR A 99 1.57 -10.96 -13.46
CA THR A 99 1.25 -12.36 -13.76
C THR A 99 0.98 -12.56 -15.26
N ALA A 100 0.18 -11.69 -15.88
CA ALA A 100 -0.12 -11.76 -17.31
C ALA A 100 1.13 -11.60 -18.18
N ILE A 101 2.00 -10.63 -17.86
CA ILE A 101 3.28 -10.42 -18.57
C ILE A 101 4.19 -11.63 -18.37
N ALA A 102 4.29 -12.16 -17.14
CA ALA A 102 5.09 -13.34 -16.85
C ALA A 102 4.65 -14.55 -17.67
N CYS A 103 3.35 -14.88 -17.65
CA CYS A 103 2.81 -15.98 -18.45
C CYS A 103 3.05 -15.77 -19.95
N THR A 104 2.78 -14.57 -20.46
CA THR A 104 2.92 -14.26 -21.90
C THR A 104 4.36 -14.36 -22.36
N THR A 105 5.30 -13.79 -21.62
CA THR A 105 6.73 -13.76 -22.01
C THR A 105 7.38 -15.13 -21.89
N ILE A 106 7.07 -15.90 -20.83
CA ILE A 106 7.52 -17.30 -20.69
C ILE A 106 6.93 -18.16 -21.78
N GLN A 107 5.63 -18.04 -22.06
CA GLN A 107 4.97 -18.80 -23.11
C GLN A 107 5.57 -18.48 -24.48
N GLN A 108 5.77 -17.19 -24.81
CA GLN A 108 6.34 -16.79 -26.10
C GLN A 108 7.77 -17.30 -26.31
N TYR A 109 8.53 -17.42 -25.23
CA TYR A 109 9.86 -18.04 -25.22
C TYR A 109 9.79 -19.56 -25.42
N VAL A 110 8.94 -20.26 -24.66
CA VAL A 110 8.81 -21.74 -24.71
C VAL A 110 8.21 -22.22 -26.02
N ASP A 111 7.18 -21.54 -26.53
CA ASP A 111 6.53 -21.86 -27.81
C ASP A 111 7.40 -21.49 -29.02
N GLY A 112 8.54 -20.82 -28.81
CA GLY A 112 9.47 -20.42 -29.86
C GLY A 112 8.98 -19.28 -30.75
N SER A 113 7.86 -18.64 -30.39
CA SER A 113 7.31 -17.51 -31.15
C SER A 113 8.23 -16.28 -31.13
N LEU A 114 8.83 -15.98 -29.97
CA LEU A 114 9.87 -14.97 -29.78
C LEU A 114 10.95 -15.57 -28.86
N PRO A 115 11.90 -16.33 -29.40
CA PRO A 115 12.92 -17.04 -28.63
C PRO A 115 14.07 -16.10 -28.25
N LYS A 116 13.73 -14.96 -27.61
CA LYS A 116 14.70 -13.99 -27.09
C LYS A 116 14.91 -14.24 -25.60
N SER A 117 16.15 -14.40 -25.13
CA SER A 117 16.44 -14.55 -23.68
C SER A 117 15.89 -13.40 -22.84
N SER A 118 15.76 -12.19 -23.41
CA SER A 118 15.12 -11.05 -22.74
C SER A 118 13.69 -11.34 -22.29
N MET A 119 12.91 -12.10 -23.08
CA MET A 119 11.55 -12.52 -22.77
C MET A 119 11.53 -13.44 -21.55
N LEU A 120 12.42 -14.44 -21.51
CA LEU A 120 12.55 -15.34 -20.37
C LEU A 120 12.92 -14.58 -19.09
N ILE A 121 13.95 -13.72 -19.17
CA ILE A 121 14.42 -12.91 -18.03
C ILE A 121 13.28 -12.03 -17.50
N MET A 122 12.58 -11.34 -18.40
CA MET A 122 11.47 -10.46 -18.01
C MET A 122 10.31 -11.24 -17.41
N GLY A 123 10.04 -12.44 -17.91
CA GLY A 123 9.01 -13.33 -17.35
C GLY A 123 9.33 -13.79 -15.94
N ILE A 124 10.59 -14.14 -15.67
CA ILE A 124 11.06 -14.50 -14.33
C ILE A 124 10.94 -13.30 -13.37
N ILE A 125 11.39 -12.11 -13.80
CA ILE A 125 11.31 -10.91 -12.96
C ILE A 125 9.86 -10.56 -12.63
N ASN A 126 8.97 -10.57 -13.63
CA ASN A 126 7.56 -10.31 -13.39
C ASN A 126 6.91 -11.37 -12.50
N SER A 127 7.33 -12.64 -12.58
CA SER A 127 6.87 -13.69 -11.66
C SER A 127 7.27 -13.40 -10.21
N MET A 128 8.51 -12.95 -9.99
CA MET A 128 9.00 -12.58 -8.66
C MET A 128 8.26 -11.35 -8.11
N ILE A 129 7.98 -10.37 -8.96
CA ILE A 129 7.21 -9.18 -8.59
C ILE A 129 5.75 -9.53 -8.30
N ALA A 130 5.14 -10.43 -9.08
CA ALA A 130 3.79 -10.93 -8.79
C ALA A 130 3.74 -11.58 -7.40
N LEU A 131 4.71 -12.44 -7.08
CA LEU A 131 4.81 -13.04 -5.74
C LEU A 131 4.98 -11.97 -4.65
N LEU A 132 5.82 -10.96 -4.88
CA LEU A 132 6.00 -9.84 -3.96
C LEU A 132 4.71 -9.05 -3.75
N CYS A 133 3.97 -8.75 -4.82
CA CYS A 133 2.67 -8.07 -4.75
C CYS A 133 1.63 -8.92 -4.00
N PHE A 134 1.65 -10.24 -4.19
CA PHE A 134 0.76 -11.17 -3.49
C PHE A 134 1.05 -11.18 -1.98
N ILE A 135 2.31 -11.30 -1.58
CA ILE A 135 2.72 -11.24 -0.17
C ILE A 135 2.36 -9.86 0.43
N HIS A 136 2.65 -8.78 -0.29
CA HIS A 136 2.31 -7.42 0.14
C HIS A 136 0.80 -7.25 0.35
N GLY A 137 -0.02 -7.74 -0.59
CA GLY A 137 -1.48 -7.73 -0.47
C GLY A 137 -2.00 -8.51 0.74
N ILE A 138 -1.41 -9.68 1.06
CA ILE A 138 -1.75 -10.45 2.27
C ILE A 138 -1.43 -9.65 3.52
N LEU A 139 -0.25 -9.01 3.57
CA LEU A 139 0.18 -8.20 4.71
C LEU A 139 -0.74 -7.00 4.93
N LEU A 140 -1.10 -6.28 3.87
CA LEU A 140 -2.09 -5.19 3.96
C LEU A 140 -3.45 -5.67 4.46
N CYS A 141 -3.91 -6.85 4.01
CA CYS A 141 -5.17 -7.41 4.48
C CYS A 141 -5.12 -7.82 5.97
N ALA A 142 -3.97 -8.32 6.44
CA ALA A 142 -3.76 -8.65 7.84
C ALA A 142 -3.76 -7.39 8.71
N ASP A 143 -3.07 -6.34 8.25
CA ASP A 143 -3.01 -5.04 8.94
C ASP A 143 -4.39 -4.37 8.98
N PHE A 144 -5.11 -4.36 7.85
CA PHE A 144 -6.48 -3.84 7.79
C PHE A 144 -7.43 -4.55 8.76
N ARG A 145 -7.31 -5.88 8.92
CA ARG A 145 -8.11 -6.62 9.92
C ARG A 145 -7.71 -6.29 11.35
N LEU A 146 -6.43 -6.04 11.62
CA LEU A 146 -5.97 -5.60 12.94
C LEU A 146 -6.52 -4.20 13.25
N CYS A 147 -6.44 -3.26 12.30
CA CYS A 147 -6.98 -1.92 12.43
C CYS A 147 -8.50 -1.91 12.72
N ILE A 148 -9.28 -2.75 12.03
CA ILE A 148 -10.72 -2.89 12.30
C ILE A 148 -10.98 -3.44 13.72
N ASN A 149 -10.23 -4.46 14.14
CA ASN A 149 -10.41 -5.05 15.47
C ASN A 149 -10.02 -4.08 16.60
N VAL A 150 -8.97 -3.28 16.43
CA VAL A 150 -8.56 -2.27 17.43
C VAL A 150 -9.61 -1.17 17.52
N LYS A 151 -10.13 -0.68 16.39
CA LYS A 151 -11.20 0.34 16.37
C LYS A 151 -12.52 -0.16 16.99
N ALA A 152 -12.82 -1.45 16.86
CA ALA A 152 -13.99 -2.05 17.50
C ALA A 152 -13.86 -2.15 19.04
N HIS A 153 -12.63 -2.19 19.57
CA HIS A 153 -12.35 -2.24 21.00
C HIS A 153 -12.12 -0.86 21.63
N ASP A 154 -11.59 0.11 20.87
CA ASP A 154 -11.54 1.52 21.24
C ASP A 154 -12.87 2.21 20.87
N SER A 155 -14.01 1.70 21.37
CA SER A 155 -15.17 2.60 21.52
C SER A 155 -14.70 3.76 22.41
N PRO A 156 -14.86 5.03 21.99
CA PRO A 156 -14.40 6.16 22.78
C PRO A 156 -15.01 6.00 24.17
N PRO A 157 -14.28 6.26 25.27
CA PRO A 157 -14.95 6.45 26.53
C PRO A 157 -16.03 7.50 26.24
N ALA A 158 -17.29 7.16 26.50
CA ALA A 158 -18.34 8.16 26.59
C ALA A 158 -17.89 9.07 27.73
N MET A 159 -17.06 10.05 27.42
CA MET A 159 -16.81 11.17 28.28
C MET A 159 -18.11 11.94 28.17
N GLU A 160 -19.06 11.58 29.03
CA GLU A 160 -20.11 12.49 29.47
C GLU A 160 -19.36 13.66 30.13
N VAL A 161 -18.83 14.56 29.30
CA VAL A 161 -18.50 15.89 29.77
C VAL A 161 -19.86 16.45 30.17
N PRO A 162 -20.09 16.81 31.45
CA PRO A 162 -21.29 17.54 31.81
C PRO A 162 -21.24 18.84 31.02
N ILE A 163 -21.98 18.87 29.90
CA ILE A 163 -22.23 20.12 29.20
C ILE A 163 -23.18 20.86 30.15
N CYS A 164 -22.61 21.73 30.99
CA CYS A 164 -23.35 22.67 31.81
C CYS A 164 -24.37 23.34 30.87
N LYS A 165 -25.65 23.03 31.05
CA LYS A 165 -26.73 23.47 30.17
C LYS A 165 -26.90 24.97 30.36
N ILE A 166 -26.29 25.77 29.48
CA ILE A 166 -26.49 27.22 29.46
C ILE A 166 -27.95 27.46 29.07
N THR A 167 -28.77 27.85 30.03
CA THR A 167 -30.12 28.37 29.77
C THR A 167 -30.03 29.88 29.77
N LEU A 168 -30.41 30.50 28.65
CA LEU A 168 -30.56 31.95 28.55
C LEU A 168 -31.99 32.30 28.96
N GLU A 169 -32.17 32.81 30.17
CA GLU A 169 -33.38 33.52 30.58
C GLU A 169 -33.06 35.01 30.80
N ASP A 170 -33.80 35.87 30.09
CA ASP A 170 -33.92 37.32 30.28
C ASP A 170 -32.62 38.07 30.64
N GLY A 171 -31.60 37.93 29.78
CA GLY A 171 -30.40 38.79 29.84
C GLY A 171 -29.42 38.47 30.96
N SER A 172 -29.56 37.32 31.64
CA SER A 172 -28.59 36.83 32.63
C SER A 172 -28.11 35.43 32.26
N VAL A 173 -26.79 35.19 32.36
CA VAL A 173 -26.19 33.87 32.22
C VAL A 173 -26.09 33.26 33.61
N LEU A 174 -26.95 32.30 33.92
CA LEU A 174 -26.87 31.48 35.13
C LEU A 174 -26.19 30.16 34.76
N LEU A 175 -25.04 29.90 35.39
CA LEU A 175 -24.42 28.58 35.42
C LEU A 175 -25.15 27.74 36.47
N ASP A 176 -25.76 26.64 36.03
CA ASP A 176 -26.35 25.66 36.93
C ASP A 176 -25.23 24.77 37.49
N ASP A 177 -24.62 25.23 38.59
CA ASP A 177 -23.51 24.56 39.27
C ASP A 177 -23.91 23.22 39.91
N THR A 178 -25.20 22.83 39.88
CA THR A 178 -25.63 21.54 40.49
C THR A 178 -25.23 20.30 39.69
N ASN A 179 -24.77 20.44 38.45
CA ASN A 179 -24.29 19.32 37.62
C ASN A 179 -22.81 19.42 37.22
N CYS A 180 -22.10 20.41 37.74
CA CYS A 180 -20.69 20.65 37.44
C CYS A 180 -19.85 20.36 38.71
N MET A 181 -19.91 19.12 39.22
CA MET A 181 -18.98 18.65 40.26
C MET A 181 -17.78 17.95 39.61
N ASP A 182 -16.61 18.54 39.85
CA ASP A 182 -15.29 18.03 39.52
C ASP A 182 -15.10 16.61 40.05
N SER A 183 -14.69 15.73 39.16
CA SER A 183 -14.07 14.45 39.50
C SER A 183 -12.69 14.70 40.09
N ASN A 184 -12.62 15.14 41.34
CA ASN A 184 -11.41 15.17 42.16
C ASN A 184 -11.79 15.03 43.63
N ASP A 185 -12.11 13.81 44.06
CA ASP A 185 -11.99 13.37 45.45
C ASP A 185 -11.95 11.82 45.49
N VAL A 186 -10.84 11.31 46.04
CA VAL A 186 -10.43 9.90 46.33
C VAL A 186 -9.69 9.12 45.23
#